data_AF-A0A1H9IN72-F1
#
_entry.id   AF-A0A1H9IN72-F1
#
_cell.length_a   1.000
_cell.length_b   1.000
_cell.length_c   1.000
_cell.angle_alpha   90.00
_cell.angle_beta   90.00
_cell.angle_gamma   90.00
#
_symmetry.space_group_name_H-M   'P 1'
#
loop_
_entity.id
_entity.type
_entity.pdbx_description
1 polymer ?
#
loop_
_entity_poly.entity_id
_entity_poly.type
_entity_poly.pdbx_seq_one_letter_code
_entity_poly.pdbx_strand_id
1 'polypeptide(L)'
;MFRQLTSTNYGHDIYSIKKDPSWVTYRDAYNALLDYGATLLSEGERLGIAKKADEMIPENAELMIICDQETYENISNQLVS
;
A
#
# COMPACT_ATOMS: atom_id res chain seq x y z
N MET A 1 30.82 -5.57 5.27
CA MET A 1 30.45 -4.21 5.69
C MET A 1 28.92 -4.10 5.61
N PHE A 2 28.20 -4.39 6.70
CA PHE A 2 26.75 -4.20 6.75
C PHE A 2 26.47 -2.80 7.30
N ARG A 3 25.82 -1.95 6.51
CA ARG A 3 25.35 -0.65 6.98
C ARG A 3 24.06 -0.89 7.74
N GLN A 4 24.13 -1.01 9.08
CA GLN A 4 22.94 -0.91 9.92
C GLN A 4 22.31 0.46 9.68
N LEU A 5 21.15 0.47 9.01
CA LEU A 5 20.26 1.62 8.95
C LEU A 5 19.47 1.65 10.27
N THR A 6 20.11 2.07 11.36
CA THR A 6 19.37 2.50 12.55
C THR A 6 18.90 3.93 12.32
N SER A 7 17.88 4.11 11.48
CA SER A 7 17.09 5.33 11.48
C SER A 7 15.96 5.13 12.47
N THR A 8 16.10 5.76 13.63
CA THR A 8 15.04 6.07 14.60
C THR A 8 13.70 6.32 13.90
N ASN A 9 12.68 5.49 14.15
CA ASN A 9 11.23 5.73 13.98
C ASN A 9 10.85 6.97 13.14
N TYR A 10 11.01 6.91 11.82
CA TYR A 10 10.58 7.99 10.92
C TYR A 10 9.14 7.74 10.44
N GLY A 11 8.19 7.81 11.39
CA GLY A 11 6.77 8.12 11.18
C GLY A 11 5.91 7.23 10.28
N HIS A 12 6.45 6.22 9.61
CA HIS A 12 5.71 5.38 8.67
C HIS A 12 5.71 3.92 9.14
N ASP A 13 4.51 3.36 9.24
CA ASP A 13 4.25 1.98 9.60
C ASP A 13 3.64 1.22 8.41
N ILE A 14 3.60 -0.11 8.53
CA ILE A 14 2.94 -0.97 7.55
C ILE A 14 1.50 -1.20 7.99
N TYR A 15 0.55 -0.92 7.10
CA TYR A 15 -0.87 -1.16 7.33
C TYR A 15 -1.45 -2.09 6.27
N SER A 16 -2.50 -2.81 6.64
CA SER A 16 -3.29 -3.65 5.74
C SER A 16 -4.59 -2.95 5.37
N ILE A 17 -4.90 -2.90 4.08
CA ILE A 17 -6.15 -2.36 3.54
C ILE A 17 -6.78 -3.33 2.54
N LYS A 18 -8.10 -3.19 2.33
CA LYS A 18 -8.79 -3.80 1.19
C LYS A 18 -8.60 -2.95 -0.05
N LYS A 19 -8.76 -3.54 -1.23
CA LYS A 19 -8.76 -2.77 -2.49
C LYS A 19 -10.00 -1.87 -2.56
N ASP A 20 -9.82 -0.68 -3.12
CA ASP A 20 -10.95 0.10 -3.63
C ASP A 20 -11.56 -0.62 -4.85
N PRO A 21 -12.90 -0.69 -4.97
CA PRO A 21 -13.56 -1.27 -6.15
C PRO A 21 -13.16 -0.63 -7.49
N SER A 22 -12.74 0.63 -7.49
CA SER A 22 -12.26 1.34 -8.68
C SER A 22 -10.86 0.92 -9.13
N TRP A 23 -10.08 0.28 -8.26
CA TRP A 23 -8.74 -0.19 -8.60
C TRP A 23 -8.82 -1.55 -9.30
N VAL A 24 -8.68 -1.54 -10.62
CA VAL A 24 -8.71 -2.77 -11.43
C VAL A 24 -7.35 -3.45 -11.38
N THR A 25 -6.27 -2.69 -11.53
CA THR A 25 -4.89 -3.19 -11.59
C THR A 25 -4.04 -2.71 -10.42
N TYR A 26 -2.92 -3.40 -10.14
CA TYR A 26 -1.97 -2.96 -9.12
C TYR A 26 -1.42 -1.55 -9.40
N ARG A 27 -1.33 -1.14 -10.68
CA ARG A 27 -0.94 0.20 -11.09
C ARG A 27 -1.95 1.26 -10.67
N ASP A 28 -3.24 0.96 -10.78
CA ASP A 28 -4.31 1.88 -10.37
C ASP A 28 -4.22 2.14 -8.87
N ALA A 29 -4.11 1.07 -8.07
CA ALA A 29 -3.91 1.17 -6.62
C ALA A 29 -2.62 1.93 -6.28
N TYR A 30 -1.51 1.63 -6.97
CA TYR A 30 -0.23 2.31 -6.75
C TYR A 30 -0.35 3.82 -6.98
N ASN A 31 -0.91 4.23 -8.12
CA ASN A 31 -1.07 5.65 -8.46
C ASN A 31 -2.00 6.36 -7.49
N ALA A 32 -3.15 5.76 -7.16
CA ALA A 32 -4.08 6.34 -6.21
C ALA A 32 -3.42 6.51 -4.84
N LEU A 33 -2.71 5.50 -4.33
CA LEU A 33 -2.03 5.57 -3.04
C LEU A 33 -0.93 6.63 -3.00
N LEU A 34 -0.21 6.85 -4.11
CA LEU A 34 0.78 7.92 -4.20
C LEU A 34 0.16 9.31 -4.00
N ASP A 35 -1.07 9.54 -4.45
CA ASP A 35 -1.78 10.81 -4.26
C ASP A 35 -2.08 11.08 -2.76
N TYR A 36 -2.18 10.03 -1.94
CA TYR A 36 -2.31 10.13 -0.49
C TYR A 36 -0.97 10.19 0.25
N GLY A 37 0.16 9.98 -0.43
CA GLY A 37 1.46 9.83 0.22
C GLY A 37 1.72 8.41 0.78
N ALA A 38 0.94 7.42 0.35
CA ALA A 38 1.14 6.01 0.71
C ALA A 38 1.86 5.24 -0.41
N THR A 39 2.62 4.20 -0.03
CA THR A 39 3.28 3.30 -0.99
C THR A 39 2.75 1.89 -0.87
N LEU A 40 2.27 1.32 -1.97
CA LEU A 40 1.86 -0.09 -2.03
C LEU A 40 3.09 -1.00 -2.02
N LEU A 41 3.14 -1.92 -1.05
CA LEU A 41 4.27 -2.81 -0.79
C LEU A 41 4.05 -4.23 -1.32
N SER A 42 2.90 -4.84 -1.00
CA SER A 42 2.60 -6.24 -1.32
C SER A 42 1.09 -6.55 -1.32
N GLU A 43 0.76 -7.74 -1.83
CA GLU A 43 -0.54 -8.40 -1.64
C GLU A 43 -0.34 -9.53 -0.61
N GLY A 44 -0.72 -9.30 0.66
CA GLY A 44 -0.36 -10.17 1.78
C GLY A 44 1.14 -10.47 1.79
N GLU A 45 1.50 -11.75 1.84
CA GLU A 45 2.90 -12.22 1.80
C GLU A 45 3.55 -12.12 0.40
N ARG A 46 2.80 -11.77 -0.65
CA ARG A 46 3.30 -11.76 -2.04
C ARG A 46 4.00 -10.43 -2.34
N LEU A 47 5.33 -10.47 -2.26
CA LEU A 47 6.20 -9.37 -2.67
C LEU A 47 6.34 -9.29 -4.21
N GLY A 48 6.89 -8.18 -4.70
CA GLY A 48 7.24 -8.00 -6.11
C GLY A 48 6.05 -7.66 -7.02
N ILE A 49 4.94 -7.21 -6.44
CA ILE A 49 3.75 -6.73 -7.17
C ILE A 49 4.04 -5.60 -8.17
N ALA A 50 5.13 -4.85 -7.99
CA ALA A 50 5.56 -3.83 -8.97
C ALA A 50 5.84 -4.42 -10.37
N LYS A 51 6.28 -5.69 -10.45
CA LYS A 51 6.44 -6.40 -11.74
C LYS A 51 5.11 -6.86 -12.35
N LYS A 52 4.04 -6.78 -11.56
CA LYS A 52 2.68 -7.20 -11.86
C LYS A 52 1.75 -5.99 -11.97
N ALA A 53 2.29 -4.80 -12.20
CA ALA A 53 1.56 -3.53 -12.18
C ALA A 53 0.28 -3.56 -13.03
N ASP A 54 0.33 -4.22 -14.19
CA ASP A 54 -0.80 -4.31 -15.12
C ASP A 54 -1.68 -5.55 -14.93
N GLU A 55 -1.41 -6.39 -13.91
CA GLU A 55 -2.27 -7.50 -13.52
C GLU A 55 -3.46 -7.00 -12.69
N MET A 56 -4.60 -7.69 -12.79
CA MET A 56 -5.78 -7.38 -11.99
C MET A 56 -5.58 -7.73 -10.52
N ILE A 57 -6.14 -6.90 -9.64
CA ILE A 57 -6.16 -7.16 -8.20
C ILE A 57 -7.33 -8.10 -7.88
N PRO A 58 -7.12 -9.22 -7.17
CA PRO A 58 -8.20 -10.09 -6.72
C PRO A 58 -9.22 -9.36 -5.82
N GLU A 59 -10.50 -9.73 -5.88
CA GLU A 59 -11.59 -9.08 -5.13
C GLU A 59 -11.38 -9.09 -3.60
N ASN A 60 -10.78 -10.15 -3.09
CA ASN A 60 -10.51 -10.34 -1.67
C ASN A 60 -9.05 -10.05 -1.30
N ALA A 61 -8.29 -9.42 -2.20
CA ALA A 61 -6.89 -9.08 -1.97
C ALA A 61 -6.73 -8.25 -0.70
N GLU A 62 -5.68 -8.57 0.04
CA GLU A 62 -5.23 -7.81 1.19
C GLU A 62 -3.96 -7.08 0.78
N LEU A 63 -4.02 -5.75 0.72
CA LEU A 63 -2.93 -4.93 0.24
C LEU A 63 -2.18 -4.34 1.43
N MET A 64 -0.87 -4.50 1.44
CA MET A 64 -0.01 -3.91 2.47
C MET A 64 0.58 -2.60 1.93
N ILE A 65 0.43 -1.53 2.70
CA ILE A 65 0.92 -0.19 2.36
C ILE A 65 1.87 0.31 3.44
N ILE A 66 2.79 1.18 3.06
CA ILE A 66 3.62 1.96 3.99
C ILE A 66 3.15 3.41 3.93
N CYS A 67 2.73 3.96 5.07
CA CYS A 67 2.33 5.35 5.23
C CYS A 67 2.43 5.78 6.70
N ASP A 68 2.28 7.07 6.99
CA ASP A 68 2.04 7.52 8.36
C ASP A 68 0.61 7.20 8.83
N GLN A 69 0.36 7.38 10.12
CA GLN A 69 -0.95 7.07 10.72
C GLN A 69 -2.08 7.95 10.17
N GLU A 70 -1.83 9.26 9.96
CA GLU A 70 -2.83 10.21 9.46
C GLU A 70 -3.28 9.81 8.05
N THR A 71 -2.33 9.44 7.19
CA THR A 71 -2.57 8.94 5.84
C THR A 71 -3.39 7.65 5.86
N TYR A 72 -3.05 6.70 6.76
CA TYR A 72 -3.79 5.46 6.90
C TYR A 72 -5.26 5.71 7.30
N GLU A 73 -5.49 6.59 8.28
CA GLU A 73 -6.84 6.95 8.72
C GLU A 73 -7.66 7.58 7.59
N ASN A 74 -7.05 8.47 6.80
CA ASN A 74 -7.69 9.09 5.64
C ASN A 74 -8.09 8.07 4.56
N ILE A 75 -7.18 7.17 4.20
CA ILE A 75 -7.45 6.11 3.22
C ILE A 75 -8.55 5.17 3.74
N SER A 76 -8.46 4.73 4.99
CA SER A 76 -9.42 3.82 5.60
C SER A 76 -10.83 4.41 5.62
N ASN A 77 -10.96 5.69 5.97
CA ASN A 77 -12.25 6.39 5.95
C ASN A 77 -12.85 6.47 4.53
N GLN A 78 -12.01 6.65 3.52
CA GLN A 78 -12.47 6.72 2.13
C GLN A 78 -12.91 5.37 1.58
N LEU A 79 -12.20 4.29 1.92
CA LEU A 79 -12.52 2.93 1.46
C LEU A 79 -13.79 2.35 2.08
N VAL A 80 -14.23 2.89 3.23
CA VAL A 80 -15.45 2.46 3.95
C VAL A 80 -16.68 3.27 3.53
N SER A 81 -16.50 4.41 2.86
CA SER A 81 -17.57 5.33 2.44
C SER A 81 -18.21 4.94 1.11
#